data_AF-A0A8H7JD28-F1
#
_entry.id   AF-A0A8H7JD28-F1
#
_cell.length_a   1.000
_cell.length_b   1.000
_cell.length_c   1.000
_cell.angle_alpha   90.00
_cell.angle_beta   90.00
_cell.angle_gamma   90.00
#
_symmetry.space_group_name_H-M   'P 1'
#
loop_
_entity.id
_entity.type
_entity.pdbx_description
1 polymer ?
#
loop_
_entity_poly.entity_id
_entity_poly.type
_entity_poly.pdbx_seq_one_letter_code
_entity_poly.pdbx_strand_id
1 'polypeptide(L)'
;MVKIPLDERSVYLAFKNVFKGPDVQPQSDKSIRKKIRKYQSANEEIQALIQGHTVLQIGKIVKTLLEGNVFASTLEAKIRFPEIFDVSSAQSAERAVSEAEAAKSEADAIREVTARQQEGSASAAIVGEATVKKDKEKLAGMFLTKTDFGNLTSEVVSAPPPNEKPLLPENFKARSLYPLYLPAKSQRQLLSKVQDDLEHACFRFGQRKMVRELQKQAWDSPECVELNIWMGLFRSKGNLFDAERMAGLGKPFPDLLSSIAQIRHTAVHRLRVTTGRTELFLADAEALAVLLADESCARQLSRLRRETHLIVEEFGRNKDFLESQYMDKRKEIAARRAELDRIEQAAWDTMLEEDKQYQSFAGANLEEIIDMPETTLHSAAASEAGDTSEEDTSVESESEADFYRVAESSQGPLYASSTKQNAA
;
A
#
# COMPACT_ATOMS: atom_id res chain seq x y z
N MET A 1 23.61 -23.00 23.85
CA MET A 1 22.50 -22.26 23.19
C MET A 1 22.10 -21.09 24.07
N VAL A 2 22.30 -19.86 23.59
CA VAL A 2 21.72 -18.67 24.22
C VAL A 2 20.21 -18.71 23.96
N LYS A 3 19.41 -18.74 25.02
CA LYS A 3 17.96 -18.54 24.90
C LYS A 3 17.74 -17.05 24.58
N ILE A 4 17.58 -16.72 23.30
CA ILE A 4 17.09 -15.40 22.90
C ILE A 4 15.77 -15.18 23.67
N PRO A 5 15.61 -14.10 24.46
CA PRO A 5 14.36 -13.84 25.14
C PRO A 5 13.24 -13.68 24.11
N LEU A 6 12.08 -14.29 24.37
CA LEU A 6 10.92 -14.13 23.48
C LEU A 6 10.43 -12.68 23.58
N ASP A 7 10.75 -11.89 22.55
CA ASP A 7 10.42 -10.48 22.42
C ASP A 7 8.89 -10.29 22.24
N GLU A 8 8.27 -9.45 23.08
CA GLU A 8 6.85 -9.12 22.97
C GLU A 8 6.52 -8.46 21.64
N ARG A 9 7.44 -7.64 21.10
CA ARG A 9 7.30 -6.95 19.82
C ARG A 9 7.29 -7.96 18.68
N SER A 10 8.23 -8.91 18.64
CA SER A 10 8.18 -10.02 17.66
C SER A 10 6.88 -10.82 17.71
N VAL A 11 6.32 -11.08 18.90
CA VAL A 11 5.00 -11.72 19.03
C VAL A 11 3.89 -10.82 18.49
N TYR A 12 3.90 -9.51 18.78
CA TYR A 12 2.95 -8.57 18.22
C TYR A 12 2.98 -8.57 16.69
N LEU A 13 4.17 -8.44 16.08
CA LEU A 13 4.34 -8.36 14.62
C LEU A 13 3.70 -9.55 13.89
N ALA A 14 3.96 -10.77 14.36
CA ALA A 14 3.47 -12.02 13.76
C ALA A 14 1.95 -12.24 13.96
N PHE A 15 1.40 -11.83 15.11
CA PHE A 15 0.01 -12.11 15.48
C PHE A 15 -0.96 -10.94 15.26
N LYS A 16 -0.49 -9.74 14.91
CA LYS A 16 -1.33 -8.54 14.68
C LYS A 16 -2.47 -8.74 13.68
N ASN A 17 -2.31 -9.62 12.69
CA ASN A 17 -3.34 -9.91 11.68
C ASN A 17 -4.24 -11.10 12.06
N VAL A 18 -3.91 -11.84 13.12
CA VAL A 18 -4.66 -13.00 13.64
C VAL A 18 -5.67 -12.59 14.73
N PHE A 19 -5.39 -11.50 15.45
CA PHE A 19 -6.27 -10.92 16.45
C PHE A 19 -6.68 -9.51 16.02
N LYS A 20 -7.77 -9.39 15.24
CA LYS A 20 -8.36 -8.12 14.80
C LYS A 20 -9.90 -8.14 14.92
N GLY A 21 -10.49 -6.98 15.15
CA GLY A 21 -11.95 -6.84 15.25
C GLY A 21 -12.55 -7.70 16.37
N PRO A 22 -13.57 -8.55 16.11
CA PRO A 22 -14.22 -9.35 17.15
C PRO A 22 -13.27 -10.33 17.85
N ASP A 23 -12.14 -10.66 17.20
CA ASP A 23 -11.15 -11.59 17.70
C ASP A 23 -10.23 -11.04 18.79
N VAL A 24 -10.29 -9.74 19.10
CA VAL A 24 -9.49 -9.12 20.18
C VAL A 24 -10.18 -9.21 21.55
N GLN A 25 -11.45 -9.62 21.60
CA GLN A 25 -12.19 -9.84 22.85
C GLN A 25 -11.47 -10.85 23.78
N PRO A 26 -11.66 -10.79 25.11
CA PRO A 26 -10.96 -11.63 26.08
C PRO A 26 -11.02 -13.12 25.74
N GLN A 27 -9.90 -13.66 25.22
CA GLN A 27 -9.81 -15.04 24.78
C GLN A 27 -9.29 -15.93 25.90
N SER A 28 -9.96 -17.06 26.14
CA SER A 28 -9.39 -18.09 27.02
C SER A 28 -8.07 -18.63 26.44
N ASP A 29 -7.14 -19.02 27.32
CA ASP A 29 -5.85 -19.60 26.92
C ASP A 29 -6.00 -20.78 25.94
N LYS A 30 -7.10 -21.54 26.05
CA LYS A 30 -7.45 -22.64 25.12
C LYS A 30 -7.74 -22.10 23.71
N SER A 31 -8.46 -20.99 23.59
CA SER A 31 -8.76 -20.33 22.31
C SER A 31 -7.50 -19.72 21.68
N ILE A 32 -6.69 -19.00 22.47
CA ILE A 32 -5.41 -18.44 22.03
C ILE A 32 -4.51 -19.53 21.45
N ARG A 33 -4.31 -20.64 22.18
CA ARG A 33 -3.50 -21.77 21.70
C ARG A 33 -4.08 -22.45 20.46
N LYS A 34 -5.41 -22.55 20.33
CA LYS A 34 -6.07 -23.08 19.13
C LYS A 34 -5.79 -22.19 17.91
N LYS A 35 -5.81 -20.86 18.07
CA LYS A 35 -5.45 -19.91 17.02
C LYS A 35 -3.98 -19.99 16.63
N ILE A 36 -3.06 -19.97 17.61
CA ILE A 36 -1.62 -20.11 17.34
C ILE A 36 -1.36 -21.34 16.46
N ARG A 37 -1.93 -22.50 16.80
CA ARG A 37 -1.81 -23.73 16.02
C ARG A 37 -2.49 -23.66 14.64
N LYS A 38 -3.61 -22.95 14.50
CA LYS A 38 -4.30 -22.78 13.21
C LYS A 38 -3.45 -22.00 12.20
N TYR A 39 -2.72 -20.98 12.66
CA TYR A 39 -1.95 -20.09 11.78
C TYR A 39 -0.46 -20.49 11.65
N GLN A 40 0.01 -21.52 12.37
CA GLN A 40 1.41 -21.95 12.37
C GLN A 40 1.96 -22.39 11.00
N SER A 41 1.10 -22.89 10.11
CA SER A 41 1.46 -23.40 8.78
C SER A 41 1.09 -22.44 7.65
N ALA A 42 0.48 -21.29 7.97
CA ALA A 42 0.00 -20.30 7.01
C ALA A 42 0.71 -18.95 7.12
N ASN A 43 1.69 -18.82 8.04
CA ASN A 43 2.45 -17.61 8.26
C ASN A 43 3.87 -17.96 8.73
N GLU A 44 4.86 -17.63 7.91
CA GLU A 44 6.29 -17.88 8.15
C GLU A 44 6.80 -17.20 9.44
N GLU A 45 6.32 -16.00 9.77
CA GLU A 45 6.70 -15.30 11.01
C GLU A 45 6.23 -16.07 12.26
N ILE A 46 5.03 -16.65 12.21
CA ILE A 46 4.50 -17.50 13.29
C ILE A 46 5.25 -18.83 13.34
N GLN A 47 5.59 -19.41 12.18
CA GLN A 47 6.37 -20.65 12.10
C GLN A 47 7.77 -20.48 12.72
N ALA A 48 8.47 -19.40 12.38
CA ALA A 48 9.78 -19.06 12.92
C ALA A 48 9.74 -18.87 14.46
N LEU A 49 8.73 -18.18 14.99
CA LEU A 49 8.53 -18.05 16.44
C LEU A 49 8.33 -19.40 17.14
N ILE A 50 7.59 -20.32 16.51
CA ILE A 50 7.31 -21.66 17.09
C ILE A 50 8.53 -22.60 17.00
N GLN A 51 9.43 -22.41 16.03
CA GLN A 51 10.70 -23.12 15.99
C GLN A 51 11.62 -22.75 17.17
N GLY A 52 11.62 -21.49 17.60
CA GLY A 52 12.43 -21.02 18.73
C GLY A 52 11.77 -21.16 20.12
N HIS A 53 10.43 -21.20 20.19
CA HIS A 53 9.70 -21.04 21.46
C HIS A 53 8.46 -21.94 21.58
N THR A 54 8.13 -22.32 22.81
CA THR A 54 6.93 -23.12 23.05
C THR A 54 5.65 -22.31 22.86
N VAL A 55 4.61 -22.95 22.33
CA VAL A 55 3.25 -22.38 22.19
C VAL A 55 2.67 -21.87 23.52
N LEU A 56 3.14 -22.38 24.67
CA LEU A 56 2.78 -21.89 26.00
C LEU A 56 3.37 -20.50 26.31
N GLN A 57 4.65 -20.28 25.98
CA GLN A 57 5.32 -18.99 26.16
C GLN A 57 4.72 -17.92 25.25
N ILE A 58 4.55 -18.25 23.95
CA ILE A 58 3.91 -17.37 22.97
C ILE A 58 2.48 -17.04 23.42
N GLY A 59 1.70 -18.04 23.84
CA GLY A 59 0.33 -17.86 24.32
C GLY A 59 0.21 -16.95 25.55
N LYS A 60 1.19 -16.97 26.46
CA LYS A 60 1.24 -16.06 27.62
C LYS A 60 1.42 -14.61 27.18
N ILE A 61 2.35 -14.34 26.26
CA ILE A 61 2.60 -12.98 25.75
C ILE A 61 1.41 -12.48 24.93
N VAL A 62 0.87 -13.31 24.03
CA VAL A 62 -0.35 -12.96 23.27
C VAL A 62 -1.49 -12.59 24.23
N LYS A 63 -1.67 -13.32 25.33
CA LYS A 63 -2.66 -12.98 26.36
C LYS A 63 -2.39 -11.61 27.01
N THR A 64 -1.16 -11.34 27.43
CA THR A 64 -0.77 -10.03 28.01
C THR A 64 -1.02 -8.87 27.04
N LEU A 65 -0.72 -9.05 25.75
CA LEU A 65 -0.98 -8.05 24.71
C LEU A 65 -2.47 -7.89 24.37
N LEU A 66 -3.29 -8.94 24.50
CA LEU A 66 -4.76 -8.85 24.40
C LEU A 66 -5.34 -8.10 25.61
N GLU A 67 -4.89 -8.41 26.82
CA GLU A 67 -5.31 -7.75 28.07
C GLU A 67 -4.95 -6.25 28.07
N GLY A 68 -3.81 -5.88 27.47
CA GLY A 68 -3.39 -4.49 27.24
C GLY A 68 -4.01 -3.80 26.02
N ASN A 69 -5.01 -4.40 25.34
CA ASN A 69 -5.62 -3.89 24.09
C ASN A 69 -4.64 -3.59 22.92
N VAL A 70 -3.40 -4.07 22.99
CA VAL A 70 -2.33 -3.78 22.02
C VAL A 70 -2.68 -4.29 20.61
N PHE A 71 -3.45 -5.38 20.51
CA PHE A 71 -3.95 -5.89 19.23
C PHE A 71 -5.20 -5.15 18.69
N ALA A 72 -5.94 -4.43 19.56
CA ALA A 72 -7.12 -3.66 19.16
C ALA A 72 -6.78 -2.22 18.77
N SER A 73 -5.79 -1.61 19.42
CA SER A 73 -5.47 -0.20 19.30
C SER A 73 -4.04 0.00 18.80
N THR A 74 -3.89 0.63 17.64
CA THR A 74 -2.57 1.06 17.15
C THR A 74 -1.94 2.12 18.04
N LEU A 75 -2.73 2.85 18.84
CA LEU A 75 -2.20 3.78 19.83
C LEU A 75 -1.54 3.03 20.99
N GLU A 76 -2.21 2.01 21.54
CA GLU A 76 -1.62 1.16 22.60
C GLU A 76 -0.40 0.40 22.08
N ALA A 77 -0.44 -0.09 20.84
CA ALA A 77 0.73 -0.68 20.18
C ALA A 77 1.89 0.32 20.02
N LYS A 78 1.62 1.58 19.66
CA LYS A 78 2.64 2.62 19.55
C LYS A 78 3.18 3.07 20.92
N ILE A 79 2.36 3.03 21.97
CA ILE A 79 2.82 3.28 23.34
C ILE A 79 3.70 2.12 23.84
N ARG A 80 3.36 0.87 23.51
CA ARG A 80 4.09 -0.33 23.94
C ARG A 80 5.37 -0.58 23.14
N PHE A 81 5.36 -0.25 21.85
CA PHE A 81 6.43 -0.48 20.89
C PHE A 81 6.62 0.77 20.00
N PRO A 82 7.15 1.90 20.50
CA PRO A 82 7.29 3.11 19.69
C PRO A 82 8.09 2.88 18.40
N GLU A 83 9.16 2.08 18.49
CA GLU A 83 10.16 1.87 17.45
C GLU A 83 9.61 1.24 16.15
N ILE A 84 8.51 0.48 16.20
CA ILE A 84 7.89 -0.08 14.99
C ILE A 84 6.99 0.92 14.25
N PHE A 85 6.69 2.06 14.87
CA PHE A 85 5.93 3.17 14.28
C PHE A 85 6.82 4.39 13.96
N ASP A 86 8.14 4.27 14.12
CA ASP A 86 9.07 5.33 13.79
C ASP A 86 9.20 5.47 12.28
N VAL A 87 8.99 6.69 11.80
CA VAL A 87 9.04 7.09 10.40
C VAL A 87 10.27 7.96 10.22
N SER A 88 11.10 7.68 9.21
CA SER A 88 12.31 8.46 8.96
C SER A 88 11.97 9.90 8.52
N SER A 89 12.89 10.84 8.73
CA SER A 89 12.72 12.22 8.24
C SER A 89 12.55 12.31 6.73
N ALA A 90 13.13 11.35 5.97
CA ALA A 90 12.97 11.27 4.52
C ALA A 90 11.52 10.90 4.15
N GLN A 91 10.95 9.85 4.75
CA GLN A 91 9.55 9.47 4.56
C GLN A 91 8.58 10.57 4.99
N SER A 92 8.89 11.29 6.08
CA SER A 92 8.08 12.43 6.54
C SER A 92 8.08 13.57 5.51
N ALA A 93 9.21 13.82 4.84
CA ALA A 93 9.30 14.80 3.75
C ALA A 93 8.57 14.31 2.48
N GLU A 94 8.74 13.05 2.08
CA GLU A 94 8.00 12.43 0.96
C GLU A 94 6.48 12.49 1.18
N ARG A 95 6.01 12.19 2.39
CA ARG A 95 4.62 12.33 2.81
C ARG A 95 4.13 13.78 2.66
N ALA A 96 4.88 14.77 3.16
CA ALA A 96 4.49 16.17 3.07
C ALA A 96 4.41 16.67 1.61
N VAL A 97 5.31 16.22 0.74
CA VAL A 97 5.25 16.50 -0.71
C VAL A 97 4.01 15.86 -1.32
N SER A 98 3.75 14.58 -1.05
CA SER A 98 2.59 13.84 -1.56
C SER A 98 1.25 14.45 -1.11
N GLU A 99 1.14 14.85 0.16
CA GLU A 99 -0.04 15.54 0.71
C GLU A 99 -0.24 16.93 0.06
N ALA A 100 0.84 17.66 -0.22
CA ALA A 100 0.78 18.95 -0.91
C ALA A 100 0.41 18.83 -2.41
N GLU A 101 0.89 17.79 -3.10
CA GLU A 101 0.49 17.47 -4.48
C GLU A 101 -0.99 17.09 -4.56
N ALA A 102 -1.48 16.27 -3.62
CA ALA A 102 -2.89 15.92 -3.52
C ALA A 102 -3.78 17.14 -3.25
N ALA A 103 -3.39 18.02 -2.32
CA ALA A 103 -4.13 19.24 -2.02
C ALA A 103 -4.28 20.16 -3.25
N LYS A 104 -3.26 20.25 -4.11
CA LYS A 104 -3.32 20.97 -5.40
C LYS A 104 -4.28 20.27 -6.37
N SER A 105 -4.08 18.98 -6.61
CA SER A 105 -4.91 18.18 -7.53
C SER A 105 -6.39 18.21 -7.15
N GLU A 106 -6.72 18.14 -5.86
CA GLU A 106 -8.08 18.28 -5.33
C GLU A 106 -8.66 19.68 -5.58
N ALA A 107 -7.89 20.73 -5.33
CA ALA A 107 -8.33 22.10 -5.57
C ALA A 107 -8.61 22.36 -7.07
N ASP A 108 -7.79 21.79 -7.95
CA ASP A 108 -7.95 21.92 -9.40
C ASP A 108 -9.16 21.13 -9.91
N ALA A 109 -9.35 19.88 -9.45
CA ALA A 109 -10.51 19.07 -9.80
C ALA A 109 -11.84 19.68 -9.31
N ILE A 110 -11.85 20.28 -8.11
CA ILE A 110 -13.01 21.02 -7.60
C ILE A 110 -13.28 22.26 -8.47
N ARG A 111 -12.23 23.02 -8.83
CA ARG A 111 -12.37 24.23 -9.67
C ARG A 111 -12.93 23.92 -11.06
N GLU A 112 -12.45 22.85 -11.69
CA GLU A 112 -12.94 22.38 -12.99
C GLU A 112 -14.44 22.03 -12.95
N VAL A 113 -14.86 21.30 -11.91
CA VAL A 113 -16.26 20.93 -11.71
C VAL A 113 -17.15 22.16 -11.47
N THR A 114 -16.72 23.09 -10.64
CA THR A 114 -17.47 24.33 -10.38
C THR A 114 -17.59 25.20 -11.63
N ALA A 115 -16.54 25.31 -12.45
CA ALA A 115 -16.57 26.06 -13.71
C ALA A 115 -17.60 25.50 -14.71
N ARG A 116 -17.58 24.18 -14.95
CA ARG A 116 -18.55 23.49 -15.83
C ARG A 116 -20.00 23.70 -15.38
N GLN A 117 -20.25 23.76 -14.07
CA GLN A 117 -21.60 23.98 -13.55
C GLN A 117 -22.07 25.44 -13.72
N GLN A 118 -21.15 26.41 -13.67
CA GLN A 118 -21.47 27.82 -13.95
C GLN A 118 -21.76 28.06 -15.45
N GLU A 119 -21.01 27.44 -16.35
CA GLU A 119 -21.24 27.52 -17.80
C GLU A 119 -22.60 26.90 -18.19
N GLY A 120 -22.93 25.72 -17.63
CA GLY A 120 -24.24 25.09 -17.85
C GLY A 120 -25.41 25.93 -17.32
N SER A 121 -25.23 26.63 -16.20
CA SER A 121 -26.27 27.52 -15.64
C SER A 121 -26.43 28.82 -16.42
N ALA A 122 -25.38 29.33 -17.06
CA ALA A 122 -25.46 30.52 -17.90
C ALA A 122 -26.24 30.27 -19.19
N SER A 123 -26.07 29.09 -19.81
CA SER A 123 -26.82 28.70 -21.02
C SER A 123 -28.33 28.55 -20.78
N ALA A 124 -28.74 28.12 -19.59
CA ALA A 124 -30.16 28.01 -19.22
C ALA A 124 -30.86 29.37 -19.00
N ALA A 125 -30.10 30.45 -18.80
CA ALA A 125 -30.65 31.80 -18.58
C ALA A 125 -30.94 32.57 -19.88
N ILE A 126 -30.57 32.03 -21.06
CA ILE A 126 -30.81 32.65 -22.37
C ILE A 126 -31.80 31.80 -23.18
N VAL A 127 -33.02 31.63 -22.67
CA VAL A 127 -34.17 31.17 -23.46
C VAL A 127 -35.37 32.09 -23.21
N GLY A 128 -35.25 33.32 -23.70
CA GLY A 128 -36.35 34.25 -23.91
C GLY A 128 -36.37 34.67 -25.37
N GLU A 129 -37.38 34.21 -26.11
CA GLU A 129 -37.78 34.62 -27.48
C GLU A 129 -36.70 34.58 -28.60
N ALA A 130 -36.79 33.59 -29.50
CA ALA A 130 -37.26 33.82 -30.88
C ALA A 130 -37.27 32.56 -31.79
N THR A 131 -38.47 32.19 -32.25
CA THR A 131 -38.81 31.58 -33.56
C THR A 131 -38.10 30.33 -34.12
N VAL A 132 -38.93 29.35 -34.47
CA VAL A 132 -38.65 28.10 -35.20
C VAL A 132 -38.17 28.30 -36.65
N LYS A 133 -37.15 27.54 -37.08
CA LYS A 133 -37.10 26.88 -38.42
C LYS A 133 -36.49 25.48 -38.31
N LYS A 134 -37.04 24.52 -39.08
CA LYS A 134 -36.48 23.17 -39.30
C LYS A 134 -35.41 23.24 -40.41
N ASP A 135 -34.38 22.39 -40.38
CA ASP A 135 -34.38 21.17 -41.22
C ASP A 135 -33.16 20.23 -41.00
N LYS A 136 -33.50 18.94 -41.09
CA LYS A 136 -32.80 17.64 -41.25
C LYS A 136 -31.26 17.47 -41.32
N GLU A 137 -30.87 16.29 -40.79
CA GLU A 137 -29.72 15.42 -41.13
C GLU A 137 -28.30 15.92 -40.72
N LYS A 138 -27.34 15.08 -40.30
CA LYS A 138 -27.14 13.63 -40.51
C LYS A 138 -26.37 12.98 -39.33
N LEU A 139 -26.61 11.69 -39.05
CA LEU A 139 -25.96 10.91 -37.98
C LEU A 139 -24.97 9.89 -38.58
N ALA A 140 -23.72 9.85 -38.11
CA ALA A 140 -22.78 8.75 -38.38
C ALA A 140 -21.56 8.73 -37.42
N GLY A 141 -21.26 7.56 -36.84
CA GLY A 141 -19.96 7.22 -36.23
C GLY A 141 -19.67 7.77 -34.83
N MET A 142 -19.03 7.04 -33.92
CA MET A 142 -18.62 5.63 -33.98
C MET A 142 -18.45 5.06 -32.57
N PHE A 143 -19.07 3.91 -32.30
CA PHE A 143 -18.89 3.13 -31.08
C PHE A 143 -17.50 2.44 -31.12
N LEU A 144 -16.79 2.38 -30.00
CA LEU A 144 -15.60 1.51 -29.85
C LEU A 144 -15.94 0.32 -28.96
N THR A 145 -15.73 -0.89 -29.50
CA THR A 145 -15.90 -2.17 -28.82
C THR A 145 -14.56 -2.86 -28.54
N LYS A 146 -14.59 -3.80 -27.60
CA LYS A 146 -13.44 -4.50 -26.99
C LYS A 146 -12.69 -5.46 -27.93
N THR A 147 -11.49 -5.86 -27.45
CA THR A 147 -10.77 -7.13 -27.71
C THR A 147 -10.17 -7.29 -29.12
N ASP A 148 -9.02 -7.95 -29.33
CA ASP A 148 -8.53 -9.16 -28.66
C ASP A 148 -6.99 -9.29 -28.46
N PHE A 149 -6.60 -10.39 -27.80
CA PHE A 149 -5.22 -10.86 -27.59
C PHE A 149 -4.50 -11.32 -28.87
N GLY A 150 -3.16 -11.20 -28.85
CA GLY A 150 -2.25 -12.21 -29.40
C GLY A 150 -1.62 -11.95 -30.77
N ASN A 151 -0.30 -11.73 -30.79
CA ASN A 151 0.58 -12.67 -31.49
C ASN A 151 2.04 -12.58 -31.01
N LEU A 152 2.71 -13.74 -30.98
CA LEU A 152 4.15 -13.88 -30.78
C LEU A 152 4.84 -13.98 -32.14
N THR A 153 5.96 -13.28 -32.32
CA THR A 153 6.96 -13.64 -33.33
C THR A 153 8.35 -13.54 -32.72
N SER A 154 9.10 -14.63 -32.82
CA SER A 154 10.50 -14.72 -32.40
C SER A 154 11.40 -14.17 -33.50
N GLU A 155 12.41 -13.38 -33.12
CA GLU A 155 13.63 -13.20 -33.90
C GLU A 155 14.82 -13.11 -32.93
N VAL A 156 15.97 -13.64 -33.35
CA VAL A 156 17.06 -14.09 -32.46
C VAL A 156 18.38 -13.40 -32.83
N VAL A 157 19.30 -13.31 -31.86
CA VAL A 157 20.73 -12.95 -31.98
C VAL A 157 21.07 -11.45 -32.04
N SER A 158 21.49 -10.89 -30.89
CA SER A 158 22.90 -10.49 -30.66
C SER A 158 23.11 -10.07 -29.21
N ALA A 159 24.17 -10.57 -28.57
CA ALA A 159 24.53 -10.24 -27.18
C ALA A 159 25.45 -9.00 -27.12
N PRO A 160 25.21 -8.05 -26.18
CA PRO A 160 26.18 -7.00 -25.82
C PRO A 160 27.14 -7.45 -24.70
N PRO A 161 28.31 -6.80 -24.53
CA PRO A 161 29.37 -7.25 -23.64
C PRO A 161 29.12 -6.98 -22.15
N PRO A 162 29.80 -7.70 -21.23
CA PRO A 162 29.57 -7.60 -19.79
C PRO A 162 30.27 -6.37 -19.18
N ASN A 163 29.56 -5.25 -19.07
CA ASN A 163 29.97 -4.16 -18.16
C ASN A 163 28.81 -3.21 -17.80
N GLU A 164 27.72 -3.75 -17.26
CA GLU A 164 26.67 -2.95 -16.63
C GLU A 164 26.70 -3.12 -15.10
N LYS A 165 26.94 -2.02 -14.40
CA LYS A 165 26.71 -1.89 -12.95
C LYS A 165 25.29 -2.38 -12.64
N PRO A 166 25.01 -2.95 -11.44
CA PRO A 166 23.66 -3.33 -11.05
C PRO A 166 22.68 -2.13 -11.10
N LEU A 167 21.99 -1.99 -12.23
CA LEU A 167 20.92 -1.02 -12.44
C LEU A 167 19.74 -1.46 -11.59
N LEU A 168 19.71 -1.00 -10.33
CA LEU A 168 18.48 -0.96 -9.55
C LEU A 168 17.42 -0.25 -10.42
N PRO A 169 16.30 -0.89 -10.78
CA PRO A 169 15.37 -0.29 -11.72
C PRO A 169 14.85 1.06 -11.21
N GLU A 170 15.08 2.13 -11.98
CA GLU A 170 14.71 3.51 -11.62
C GLU A 170 13.19 3.72 -11.39
N ASN A 171 12.37 2.70 -11.68
CA ASN A 171 10.93 2.70 -11.48
C ASN A 171 10.45 2.35 -10.06
N PHE A 172 11.35 2.13 -9.09
CA PHE A 172 10.99 2.10 -7.66
C PHE A 172 11.16 3.48 -6.98
N LYS A 173 10.39 4.47 -7.47
CA LYS A 173 9.99 5.61 -6.62
C LYS A 173 9.49 5.05 -5.28
N ALA A 174 9.86 5.72 -4.19
CA ALA A 174 9.47 5.30 -2.84
C ALA A 174 7.96 5.06 -2.79
N ARG A 175 7.56 3.82 -2.52
CA ARG A 175 6.15 3.40 -2.47
C ARG A 175 5.53 3.88 -1.15
N SER A 176 5.40 5.19 -1.00
CA SER A 176 4.64 5.74 0.12
C SER A 176 3.18 5.34 -0.01
N LEU A 177 2.56 5.06 1.14
CA LEU A 177 1.13 4.84 1.26
C LEU A 177 0.37 6.17 1.37
N TYR A 178 1.05 7.32 1.42
CA TYR A 178 0.45 8.65 1.43
C TYR A 178 0.21 9.16 0.00
N PRO A 179 -0.87 9.94 -0.24
CA PRO A 179 -1.74 10.60 0.74
C PRO A 179 -2.75 9.66 1.42
N LEU A 180 -3.32 10.11 2.54
CA LEU A 180 -4.31 9.34 3.28
C LEU A 180 -5.74 9.65 2.79
N TYR A 181 -6.40 8.67 2.18
CA TYR A 181 -7.78 8.73 1.67
C TYR A 181 -8.69 7.73 2.39
N LEU A 182 -9.93 8.12 2.71
CA LEU A 182 -10.96 7.18 3.15
C LEU A 182 -11.39 6.23 2.02
N PRO A 183 -11.99 5.06 2.33
CA PRO A 183 -12.65 4.23 1.32
C PRO A 183 -13.74 5.01 0.56
N ALA A 184 -13.82 4.85 -0.77
CA ALA A 184 -14.68 5.68 -1.63
C ALA A 184 -16.17 5.64 -1.28
N LYS A 185 -16.64 4.51 -0.74
CA LYS A 185 -18.01 4.33 -0.26
C LYS A 185 -18.23 5.14 1.03
N SER A 186 -17.35 4.97 2.02
CA SER A 186 -17.42 5.64 3.33
C SER A 186 -17.30 7.16 3.19
N GLN A 187 -16.34 7.66 2.41
CA GLN A 187 -16.16 9.10 2.13
C GLN A 187 -17.46 9.71 1.57
N ARG A 188 -18.09 9.04 0.59
CA ARG A 188 -19.33 9.51 -0.03
C ARG A 188 -20.51 9.48 0.93
N GLN A 189 -20.69 8.39 1.69
CA GLN A 189 -21.77 8.28 2.68
C GLN A 189 -21.65 9.35 3.76
N LEU A 190 -20.41 9.64 4.21
CA LEU A 190 -20.11 10.70 5.15
C LEU A 190 -20.45 12.09 4.58
N LEU A 191 -19.93 12.44 3.41
CA LEU A 191 -20.16 13.77 2.81
C LEU A 191 -21.62 13.99 2.39
N SER A 192 -22.30 12.98 1.86
CA SER A 192 -23.75 13.05 1.59
C SER A 192 -24.56 13.25 2.88
N LYS A 193 -24.17 12.60 3.99
CA LYS A 193 -24.82 12.84 5.27
C LYS A 193 -24.57 14.25 5.81
N VAL A 194 -23.35 14.77 5.68
CA VAL A 194 -23.02 16.15 6.09
C VAL A 194 -23.82 17.16 5.27
N GLN A 195 -23.96 16.93 3.96
CA GLN A 195 -24.79 17.77 3.10
C GLN A 195 -26.26 17.79 3.56
N ASP A 196 -26.85 16.61 3.78
CA ASP A 196 -28.23 16.46 4.26
C ASP A 196 -28.46 17.16 5.62
N ASP A 197 -27.58 16.93 6.60
CA ASP A 197 -27.64 17.55 7.93
C ASP A 197 -27.56 19.08 7.85
N LEU A 198 -26.77 19.62 6.91
CA LEU A 198 -26.61 21.06 6.68
C LEU A 198 -27.77 21.69 5.89
N GLU A 199 -28.28 21.05 4.83
CA GLU A 199 -29.42 21.55 4.05
C GLU A 199 -30.66 21.70 4.96
N HIS A 200 -30.89 20.72 5.84
CA HIS A 200 -31.87 20.79 6.92
C HIS A 200 -31.65 21.95 7.92
N ALA A 201 -30.41 22.19 8.36
CA ALA A 201 -30.10 23.30 9.28
C ALA A 201 -30.28 24.67 8.59
N CYS A 202 -29.87 24.79 7.33
CA CYS A 202 -30.02 26.00 6.53
C CYS A 202 -31.50 26.33 6.31
N PHE A 203 -32.33 25.32 5.98
CA PHE A 203 -33.77 25.48 5.85
C PHE A 203 -34.44 25.95 7.16
N ARG A 204 -34.13 25.31 8.29
CA ARG A 204 -34.62 25.74 9.61
C ARG A 204 -34.18 27.16 9.98
N PHE A 205 -32.98 27.59 9.59
CA PHE A 205 -32.55 28.99 9.74
C PHE A 205 -33.33 29.93 8.81
N GLY A 206 -33.56 29.53 7.56
CA GLY A 206 -34.39 30.24 6.58
C GLY A 206 -35.81 30.50 7.11
N GLN A 207 -36.43 29.49 7.74
CA GLN A 207 -37.74 29.61 8.39
C GLN A 207 -37.74 30.62 9.55
N ARG A 208 -36.60 30.86 10.22
CA ARG A 208 -36.49 31.84 11.31
C ARG A 208 -36.13 33.25 10.85
N LYS A 209 -35.36 33.39 9.77
CA LYS A 209 -34.70 34.66 9.39
C LYS A 209 -35.01 35.16 7.98
N MET A 210 -35.53 34.31 7.09
CA MET A 210 -35.68 34.60 5.65
C MET A 210 -37.00 34.07 5.05
N VAL A 211 -38.08 34.01 5.84
CA VAL A 211 -39.40 33.50 5.41
C VAL A 211 -39.87 34.07 4.07
N ARG A 212 -39.65 35.38 3.83
CA ARG A 212 -40.03 36.04 2.57
C ARG A 212 -39.29 35.49 1.35
N GLU A 213 -38.02 35.11 1.50
CA GLU A 213 -37.24 34.52 0.40
C GLU A 213 -37.69 33.08 0.14
N LEU A 214 -37.97 32.29 1.19
CA LEU A 214 -38.57 30.96 1.07
C LEU A 214 -39.90 31.00 0.30
N GLN A 215 -40.80 31.89 0.70
CA GLN A 215 -42.11 32.08 0.06
C GLN A 215 -41.97 32.53 -1.39
N LYS A 216 -41.06 33.47 -1.68
CA LYS A 216 -40.83 33.97 -3.05
C LYS A 216 -40.33 32.89 -4.01
N GLN A 217 -39.52 31.95 -3.53
CA GLN A 217 -38.95 30.87 -4.32
C GLN A 217 -39.75 29.55 -4.23
N ALA A 218 -40.87 29.55 -3.51
CA ALA A 218 -41.66 28.34 -3.18
C ALA A 218 -40.82 27.20 -2.57
N TRP A 219 -39.83 27.54 -1.74
CA TRP A 219 -39.01 26.58 -1.01
C TRP A 219 -39.73 26.15 0.28
N ASP A 220 -40.48 25.05 0.18
CA ASP A 220 -41.34 24.51 1.25
C ASP A 220 -40.71 23.37 2.06
N SER A 221 -39.64 22.75 1.55
CA SER A 221 -38.90 21.64 2.19
C SER A 221 -37.37 21.83 2.10
N PRO A 222 -36.56 21.22 2.99
CA PRO A 222 -35.09 21.28 2.94
C PRO A 222 -34.49 20.83 1.59
N GLU A 223 -35.09 19.80 0.99
CA GLU A 223 -34.66 19.15 -0.24
C GLU A 223 -34.82 20.03 -1.48
N CYS A 224 -35.61 21.12 -1.38
CA CYS A 224 -35.83 22.07 -2.46
C CYS A 224 -34.63 22.98 -2.74
N VAL A 225 -33.64 23.02 -1.84
CA VAL A 225 -32.59 24.05 -1.85
C VAL A 225 -31.21 23.44 -1.60
N GLU A 226 -30.41 23.42 -2.67
CA GLU A 226 -29.07 22.86 -2.66
C GLU A 226 -28.10 23.67 -1.78
N LEU A 227 -27.17 22.99 -1.11
CA LEU A 227 -26.21 23.61 -0.19
C LEU A 227 -25.41 24.77 -0.80
N ASN A 228 -25.01 24.69 -2.07
CA ASN A 228 -24.34 25.77 -2.80
C ASN A 228 -25.24 27.01 -3.00
N ILE A 229 -26.55 26.82 -3.18
CA ILE A 229 -27.53 27.91 -3.29
C ILE A 229 -27.66 28.62 -1.94
N TRP A 230 -27.75 27.87 -0.85
CA TRP A 230 -27.70 28.42 0.51
C TRP A 230 -26.45 29.26 0.76
N MET A 231 -25.27 28.76 0.37
CA MET A 231 -24.01 29.50 0.57
C MET A 231 -23.96 30.80 -0.26
N GLY A 232 -24.54 30.81 -1.47
CA GLY A 232 -24.72 32.03 -2.26
C GLY A 232 -25.66 33.03 -1.58
N LEU A 233 -26.81 32.57 -1.08
CA LEU A 233 -27.78 33.40 -0.36
C LEU A 233 -27.17 34.00 0.92
N PHE A 234 -26.53 33.18 1.75
CA PHE A 234 -25.88 33.62 2.99
C PHE A 234 -24.77 34.65 2.74
N ARG A 235 -23.99 34.50 1.66
CA ARG A 235 -23.00 35.51 1.24
C ARG A 235 -23.65 36.86 0.93
N SER A 236 -24.81 36.85 0.27
CA SER A 236 -25.57 38.07 -0.06
C SER A 236 -26.31 38.70 1.13
N LYS A 237 -26.55 37.91 2.19
CA LYS A 237 -27.30 38.28 3.41
C LYS A 237 -26.44 38.20 4.67
N GLY A 238 -25.15 38.50 4.58
CA GLY A 238 -24.20 38.38 5.70
C GLY A 238 -24.61 39.12 6.97
N ASN A 239 -25.40 40.19 6.84
CA ASN A 239 -25.98 40.97 7.93
C ASN A 239 -27.05 40.22 8.78
N LEU A 240 -27.47 39.02 8.39
CA LEU A 240 -28.37 38.17 9.18
C LEU A 240 -27.63 37.33 10.23
N PHE A 241 -26.30 37.28 10.14
CA PHE A 241 -25.44 36.54 11.05
C PHE A 241 -24.87 37.45 12.12
N ASP A 242 -24.69 36.88 13.31
CA ASP A 242 -24.12 37.60 14.44
C ASP A 242 -22.62 37.88 14.22
N ALA A 243 -22.19 39.13 14.44
CA ALA A 243 -20.84 39.56 14.13
C ALA A 243 -19.78 38.96 15.06
N GLU A 244 -20.12 38.73 16.33
CA GLU A 244 -19.23 38.08 17.30
C GLU A 244 -19.05 36.60 16.97
N ARG A 245 -20.15 35.89 16.64
CA ARG A 245 -20.09 34.51 16.14
C ARG A 245 -19.32 34.39 14.83
N MET A 246 -19.44 35.35 13.91
CA MET A 246 -18.64 35.37 12.68
C MET A 246 -17.15 35.60 12.95
N ALA A 247 -16.78 36.46 13.90
CA ALA A 247 -15.39 36.65 14.32
C ALA A 247 -14.82 35.37 14.99
N GLY A 248 -15.66 34.64 15.73
CA GLY A 248 -15.30 33.38 16.38
C GLY A 248 -15.06 32.18 15.44
N LEU A 249 -15.29 32.31 14.12
CA LEU A 249 -15.10 31.22 13.16
C LEU A 249 -13.63 30.84 12.92
N GLY A 250 -12.67 31.68 13.31
CA GLY A 250 -11.24 31.47 13.05
C GLY A 250 -10.81 31.56 11.58
N LYS A 251 -11.75 31.85 10.67
CA LYS A 251 -11.51 32.09 9.23
C LYS A 251 -12.55 33.09 8.68
N PRO A 252 -12.28 33.75 7.54
CA PRO A 252 -13.27 34.62 6.90
C PRO A 252 -14.55 33.87 6.57
N PHE A 253 -15.71 34.47 6.89
CA PHE A 253 -17.02 33.93 6.55
C PHE A 253 -17.18 33.58 5.04
N PRO A 254 -16.69 34.39 4.08
CA PRO A 254 -16.60 34.01 2.67
C PRO A 254 -15.93 32.66 2.37
N ASP A 255 -14.92 32.28 3.15
CA ASP A 255 -14.12 31.08 2.91
C ASP A 255 -14.80 29.84 3.51
N LEU A 256 -15.43 30.00 4.68
CA LEU A 256 -16.34 29.01 5.25
C LEU A 256 -17.44 28.65 4.23
N LEU A 257 -18.17 29.65 3.72
CA LEU A 257 -19.23 29.43 2.73
C LEU A 257 -18.72 28.78 1.44
N SER A 258 -17.47 29.06 1.03
CA SER A 258 -16.87 28.40 -0.14
C SER A 258 -16.56 26.93 0.15
N SER A 259 -15.96 26.63 1.30
CA SER A 259 -15.67 25.25 1.76
C SER A 259 -16.95 24.41 1.81
N ILE A 260 -18.03 24.94 2.40
CA ILE A 260 -19.32 24.26 2.49
C ILE A 260 -19.94 24.00 1.10
N ALA A 261 -19.87 24.95 0.17
CA ALA A 261 -20.36 24.73 -1.20
C ALA A 261 -19.61 23.59 -1.92
N GLN A 262 -18.32 23.40 -1.60
CA GLN A 262 -17.49 22.32 -2.17
C GLN A 262 -17.84 20.92 -1.63
N ILE A 263 -18.48 20.81 -0.46
CA ILE A 263 -18.96 19.52 0.08
C ILE A 263 -19.91 18.85 -0.91
N ARG A 264 -20.87 19.62 -1.45
CA ARG A 264 -21.80 19.14 -2.48
C ARG A 264 -21.08 18.72 -3.75
N HIS A 265 -20.16 19.55 -4.27
CA HIS A 265 -19.41 19.18 -5.48
C HIS A 265 -18.62 17.87 -5.27
N THR A 266 -17.99 17.70 -4.11
CA THR A 266 -17.25 16.48 -3.75
C THR A 266 -18.17 15.26 -3.63
N ALA A 267 -19.33 15.40 -3.00
CA ALA A 267 -20.30 14.32 -2.80
C ALA A 267 -20.98 13.88 -4.13
N VAL A 268 -21.50 14.85 -4.89
CA VAL A 268 -22.27 14.63 -6.12
C VAL A 268 -21.38 14.11 -7.26
N HIS A 269 -20.25 14.78 -7.52
CA HIS A 269 -19.30 14.37 -8.57
C HIS A 269 -18.33 13.28 -8.11
N ARG A 270 -18.48 12.81 -6.85
CA ARG A 270 -17.74 11.67 -6.26
C ARG A 270 -16.22 11.87 -6.28
N LEU A 271 -15.77 13.12 -6.20
CA LEU A 271 -14.35 13.47 -6.20
C LEU A 271 -13.67 12.82 -4.99
N ARG A 272 -12.50 12.22 -5.21
CA ARG A 272 -11.66 11.72 -4.12
C ARG A 272 -10.99 12.92 -3.46
N VAL A 273 -11.06 12.98 -2.13
CA VAL A 273 -10.35 13.99 -1.34
C VAL A 273 -9.68 13.31 -0.16
N THR A 274 -8.56 13.88 0.26
CA THR A 274 -7.78 13.47 1.43
C THR A 274 -8.63 13.46 2.70
N THR A 275 -8.17 12.68 3.67
CA THR A 275 -8.68 12.68 5.04
C THR A 275 -8.60 14.06 5.67
N GLY A 276 -7.47 14.77 5.57
CA GLY A 276 -7.34 16.15 6.04
C GLY A 276 -8.36 17.11 5.42
N ARG A 277 -8.65 17.01 4.11
CA ARG A 277 -9.73 17.80 3.49
C ARG A 277 -11.13 17.37 3.96
N THR A 278 -11.33 16.08 4.24
CA THR A 278 -12.58 15.56 4.81
C THR A 278 -12.80 16.08 6.23
N GLU A 279 -11.76 16.13 7.06
CA GLU A 279 -11.81 16.70 8.42
C GLU A 279 -12.05 18.22 8.39
N LEU A 280 -11.44 18.94 7.44
CA LEU A 280 -11.72 20.36 7.19
C LEU A 280 -13.19 20.60 6.85
N PHE A 281 -13.77 19.81 5.93
CA PHE A 281 -15.19 19.89 5.61
C PHE A 281 -16.09 19.62 6.83
N LEU A 282 -15.71 18.68 7.71
CA LEU A 282 -16.46 18.40 8.95
C LEU A 282 -16.35 19.53 9.99
N ALA A 283 -15.17 20.14 10.12
CA ALA A 283 -14.96 21.28 11.01
C ALA A 283 -15.74 22.51 10.53
N ASP A 284 -15.72 22.77 9.23
CA ASP A 284 -16.48 23.87 8.61
C ASP A 284 -17.99 23.62 8.72
N ALA A 285 -18.44 22.38 8.53
CA ALA A 285 -19.85 22.02 8.72
C ALA A 285 -20.31 22.26 10.17
N GLU A 286 -19.54 21.82 11.17
CA GLU A 286 -19.82 22.07 12.59
C GLU A 286 -19.89 23.59 12.87
N ALA A 287 -18.92 24.37 12.37
CA ALA A 287 -18.88 25.83 12.54
C ALA A 287 -20.10 26.53 11.90
N LEU A 288 -20.53 26.11 10.71
CA LEU A 288 -21.74 26.63 10.08
C LEU A 288 -23.00 26.28 10.90
N ALA A 289 -23.13 25.05 11.41
CA ALA A 289 -24.29 24.67 12.21
C ALA A 289 -24.39 25.47 13.53
N VAL A 290 -23.25 25.77 14.18
CA VAL A 290 -23.18 26.67 15.35
C VAL A 290 -23.57 28.10 14.98
N LEU A 291 -23.13 28.60 13.81
CA LEU A 291 -23.48 29.93 13.32
C LEU A 291 -24.98 30.06 12.98
N LEU A 292 -25.60 29.00 12.45
CA LEU A 292 -27.05 28.89 12.22
C LEU A 292 -27.87 28.73 13.52
N ALA A 293 -27.20 28.54 14.66
CA ALA A 293 -27.78 28.20 15.96
C ALA A 293 -28.65 26.92 15.90
N ASP A 294 -28.14 25.88 15.24
CA ASP A 294 -28.77 24.56 15.17
C ASP A 294 -27.97 23.55 16.03
N GLU A 295 -28.26 23.54 17.33
CA GLU A 295 -27.57 22.71 18.34
C GLU A 295 -27.65 21.21 18.06
N SER A 296 -28.69 20.74 17.36
CA SER A 296 -28.85 19.33 17.02
C SER A 296 -27.93 18.95 15.87
N CYS A 297 -27.90 19.76 14.80
CA CYS A 297 -26.98 19.58 13.69
C CYS A 297 -25.52 19.73 14.13
N ALA A 298 -25.20 20.78 14.90
CA ALA A 298 -23.86 21.01 15.43
C ALA A 298 -23.35 19.83 16.27
N ARG A 299 -24.17 19.28 17.17
CA ARG A 299 -23.82 18.09 17.96
C ARG A 299 -23.57 16.86 17.09
N GLN A 300 -24.38 16.65 16.06
CA GLN A 300 -24.24 15.51 15.15
C GLN A 300 -22.96 15.61 14.30
N LEU A 301 -22.66 16.80 13.78
CA LEU A 301 -21.44 17.08 13.02
C LEU A 301 -20.19 17.01 13.91
N SER A 302 -20.25 17.51 15.15
CA SER A 302 -19.18 17.37 16.15
C SER A 302 -18.86 15.90 16.43
N ARG A 303 -19.89 15.04 16.56
CA ARG A 303 -19.69 13.59 16.68
C ARG A 303 -19.03 13.02 15.42
N LEU A 304 -19.59 13.30 14.23
CA LEU A 304 -19.02 12.79 12.96
C LEU A 304 -17.56 13.22 12.78
N ARG A 305 -17.19 14.45 13.15
CA ARG A 305 -15.79 14.93 13.12
C ARG A 305 -14.89 14.15 14.07
N ARG A 306 -15.29 13.96 15.33
CA ARG A 306 -14.49 13.24 16.34
C ARG A 306 -14.28 11.77 15.94
N GLU A 307 -15.34 11.08 15.54
CA GLU A 307 -15.26 9.69 15.08
C GLU A 307 -14.40 9.55 13.82
N THR A 308 -14.56 10.47 12.85
CA THR A 308 -13.71 10.49 11.64
C THR A 308 -12.25 10.71 12.00
N HIS A 309 -11.95 11.67 12.88
CA HIS A 309 -10.59 11.96 13.33
C HIS A 309 -9.92 10.74 13.98
N LEU A 310 -10.62 10.04 14.88
CA LEU A 310 -10.10 8.82 15.51
C LEU A 310 -9.78 7.72 14.47
N ILE A 311 -10.66 7.52 13.48
CA ILE A 311 -10.46 6.56 12.39
C ILE A 311 -9.27 6.97 11.50
N VAL A 312 -9.15 8.25 11.18
CA VAL A 312 -8.05 8.81 10.37
C VAL A 312 -6.71 8.62 11.08
N GLU A 313 -6.65 8.95 12.36
CA GLU A 313 -5.49 8.76 13.23
C GLU A 313 -5.06 7.29 13.36
N GLU A 314 -6.02 6.37 13.56
CA GLU A 314 -5.73 4.94 13.60
C GLU A 314 -5.21 4.42 12.25
N PHE A 315 -5.80 4.89 11.14
CA PHE A 315 -5.40 4.50 9.80
C PHE A 315 -4.02 5.08 9.41
N GLY A 316 -3.71 6.30 9.85
CA GLY A 316 -2.39 6.92 9.76
C GLY A 316 -1.31 6.07 10.45
N ARG A 317 -1.49 5.79 11.75
CA ARG A 317 -0.56 4.91 12.50
C ARG A 317 -0.37 3.54 11.85
N ASN A 318 -1.44 2.93 11.31
CA ASN A 318 -1.34 1.67 10.57
C ASN A 318 -0.46 1.80 9.31
N LYS A 319 -0.53 2.92 8.58
CA LYS A 319 0.33 3.15 7.40
C LYS A 319 1.77 3.42 7.77
N ASP A 320 2.02 4.31 8.74
CA ASP A 320 3.36 4.62 9.25
C ASP A 320 4.11 3.33 9.64
N PHE A 321 3.42 2.44 10.37
CA PHE A 321 3.91 1.11 10.74
C PHE A 321 4.20 0.19 9.53
N LEU A 322 3.32 0.16 8.53
CA LEU A 322 3.52 -0.65 7.33
C LEU A 322 4.70 -0.16 6.49
N GLU A 323 4.87 1.16 6.36
CA GLU A 323 6.03 1.74 5.70
C GLU A 323 7.32 1.46 6.49
N SER A 324 7.31 1.61 7.82
CA SER A 324 8.48 1.34 8.67
C SER A 324 8.95 -0.12 8.54
N GLN A 325 8.03 -1.10 8.65
CA GLN A 325 8.35 -2.51 8.38
C GLN A 325 8.90 -2.74 6.96
N TYR A 326 8.34 -2.08 5.95
CA TYR A 326 8.82 -2.21 4.57
C TYR A 326 10.25 -1.65 4.42
N MET A 327 10.55 -0.51 5.06
CA MET A 327 11.89 0.06 5.04
C MET A 327 12.92 -0.83 5.76
N ASP A 328 12.55 -1.46 6.88
CA ASP A 328 13.44 -2.42 7.54
C ASP A 328 13.71 -3.66 6.68
N LYS A 329 12.69 -4.19 6.00
CA LYS A 329 12.89 -5.26 5.01
C LYS A 329 13.72 -4.82 3.80
N ARG A 330 13.63 -3.55 3.37
CA ARG A 330 14.54 -3.01 2.35
C ARG A 330 15.99 -2.95 2.84
N LYS A 331 16.24 -2.54 4.09
CA LYS A 331 17.59 -2.54 4.69
C LYS A 331 18.17 -3.96 4.76
N GLU A 332 17.37 -4.94 5.21
CA GLU A 332 17.74 -6.36 5.26
C GLU A 332 18.13 -6.90 3.87
N ILE A 333 17.35 -6.58 2.84
CA ILE A 333 17.64 -6.98 1.45
C ILE A 333 18.90 -6.27 0.91
N ALA A 334 19.08 -4.98 1.19
CA ALA A 334 20.25 -4.23 0.76
C ALA A 334 21.55 -4.77 1.38
N ALA A 335 21.53 -5.11 2.68
CA ALA A 335 22.67 -5.72 3.36
C ALA A 335 23.02 -7.11 2.79
N ARG A 336 22.01 -7.94 2.48
CA ARG A 336 22.24 -9.24 1.83
C ARG A 336 22.83 -9.11 0.43
N ARG A 337 22.41 -8.11 -0.36
CA ARG A 337 23.00 -7.83 -1.67
C ARG A 337 24.47 -7.44 -1.55
N ALA A 338 24.79 -6.47 -0.69
CA ALA A 338 26.18 -6.05 -0.47
C ALA A 338 27.10 -7.19 -0.01
N GLU A 339 26.59 -8.17 0.77
CA GLU A 339 27.37 -9.36 1.14
C GLU A 339 27.53 -10.35 -0.02
N LEU A 340 26.50 -10.53 -0.86
CA LEU A 340 26.63 -11.33 -2.10
C LEU A 340 27.63 -10.70 -3.07
N ASP A 341 27.53 -9.38 -3.31
CA ASP A 341 28.46 -8.62 -4.15
C ASP A 341 29.92 -8.80 -3.65
N ARG A 342 30.12 -8.82 -2.31
CA ARG A 342 31.42 -9.06 -1.67
C ARG A 342 31.94 -10.49 -1.88
N ILE A 343 31.06 -11.49 -1.81
CA ILE A 343 31.40 -12.90 -2.06
C ILE A 343 31.76 -13.12 -3.53
N GLU A 344 30.99 -12.53 -4.45
CA GLU A 344 31.23 -12.59 -5.90
C GLU A 344 32.57 -11.96 -6.27
N GLN A 345 32.87 -10.76 -5.77
CA GLN A 345 34.18 -10.12 -5.99
C GLN A 345 35.33 -10.95 -5.43
N ALA A 346 35.20 -11.51 -4.22
CA ALA A 346 36.24 -12.34 -3.63
C ALA A 346 36.49 -13.64 -4.42
N ALA A 347 35.45 -14.24 -4.99
CA ALA A 347 35.58 -15.40 -5.87
C ALA A 347 36.30 -15.04 -7.19
N TRP A 348 35.97 -13.89 -7.78
CA TRP A 348 36.64 -13.37 -8.97
C TRP A 348 38.14 -13.10 -8.72
N ASP A 349 38.46 -12.43 -7.62
CA ASP A 349 39.85 -12.10 -7.25
C ASP A 349 40.67 -13.38 -6.98
N THR A 350 40.05 -14.40 -6.39
CA THR A 350 40.68 -15.72 -6.16
C THR A 350 40.99 -16.42 -7.47
N MET A 351 40.02 -16.51 -8.38
CA MET A 351 40.19 -17.11 -9.71
C MET A 351 41.31 -16.44 -10.51
N LEU A 352 41.41 -15.11 -10.46
CA LEU A 352 42.43 -14.34 -11.19
C LEU A 352 43.84 -14.56 -10.62
N GLU A 353 43.99 -14.71 -9.31
CA GLU A 353 45.28 -15.02 -8.69
C GLU A 353 45.69 -16.49 -8.92
N GLU A 354 44.75 -17.43 -8.94
CA GLU A 354 45.00 -18.83 -9.33
C GLU A 354 45.47 -18.93 -10.80
N ASP A 355 44.76 -18.30 -11.74
CA ASP A 355 45.14 -18.23 -13.17
C ASP A 355 46.57 -17.66 -13.35
N LYS A 356 46.89 -16.56 -12.67
CA LYS A 356 48.23 -15.96 -12.67
C LYS A 356 49.31 -16.89 -12.11
N GLN A 357 49.01 -17.69 -11.10
CA GLN A 357 49.93 -18.69 -10.57
C GLN A 357 50.14 -19.85 -11.57
N TYR A 358 49.08 -20.33 -12.22
CA TYR A 358 49.18 -21.33 -13.28
C TYR A 358 49.97 -20.83 -14.49
N GLN A 359 49.77 -19.59 -14.93
CA GLN A 359 50.55 -18.97 -15.99
C GLN A 359 52.05 -18.88 -15.64
N SER A 360 52.36 -18.52 -14.39
CA SER A 360 53.74 -18.43 -13.90
C SER A 360 54.42 -19.81 -13.89
N PHE A 361 53.71 -20.85 -13.43
CA PHE A 361 54.21 -22.23 -13.42
C PHE A 361 54.38 -22.80 -14.84
N ALA A 362 53.41 -22.58 -15.73
CA ALA A 362 53.49 -23.01 -17.12
C ALA A 362 54.64 -22.30 -17.87
N GLY A 363 54.87 -21.02 -17.61
CA GLY A 363 56.01 -20.26 -18.12
C GLY A 363 57.35 -20.84 -17.67
N ALA A 364 57.52 -21.05 -16.35
CA ALA A 364 58.76 -21.60 -15.80
C ALA A 364 59.09 -23.01 -16.34
N ASN A 365 58.09 -23.89 -16.47
CA ASN A 365 58.28 -25.22 -17.07
C ASN A 365 58.68 -25.12 -18.55
N LEU A 366 58.12 -24.16 -19.30
CA LEU A 366 58.46 -23.96 -20.70
C LEU A 366 59.88 -23.38 -20.86
N GLU A 367 60.29 -22.47 -19.98
CA GLU A 367 61.66 -21.94 -19.91
C GLU A 367 62.67 -23.06 -19.59
N GLU A 368 62.37 -23.95 -18.63
CA GLU A 368 63.21 -25.12 -18.33
C GLU A 368 63.36 -26.08 -19.53
N ILE A 369 62.29 -26.29 -20.31
CA ILE A 369 62.32 -27.08 -21.54
C ILE A 369 63.16 -26.41 -22.64
N ILE A 370 63.16 -25.06 -22.71
CA ILE A 370 63.93 -24.29 -23.71
C ILE A 370 65.43 -24.27 -23.36
N ASP A 371 65.78 -24.10 -22.07
CA ASP A 371 67.17 -24.09 -21.60
C ASP A 371 67.79 -25.51 -21.51
N MET A 372 66.98 -26.56 -21.64
CA MET A 372 67.45 -27.95 -21.68
C MET A 372 68.28 -28.22 -22.97
N PRO A 373 69.55 -28.69 -22.86
CA PRO A 373 70.37 -28.92 -24.04
C PRO A 373 69.87 -30.11 -24.88
N GLU A 374 69.76 -29.91 -26.20
CA GLU A 374 69.21 -30.88 -27.18
C GLU A 374 69.81 -32.30 -27.08
N THR A 375 71.04 -32.44 -26.55
CA THR A 375 71.71 -33.72 -26.34
C THR A 375 70.93 -34.72 -25.46
N THR A 376 70.01 -34.26 -24.61
CA THR A 376 69.21 -35.15 -23.75
C THR A 376 67.90 -35.60 -24.42
N LEU A 377 67.39 -34.89 -25.44
CA LEU A 377 66.17 -35.28 -26.17
C LEU A 377 66.35 -36.57 -26.99
N HIS A 378 67.59 -36.93 -27.31
CA HIS A 378 67.90 -38.14 -28.07
C HIS A 378 68.30 -39.37 -27.24
N SER A 379 68.41 -39.27 -25.90
CA SER A 379 68.74 -40.44 -25.06
C SER A 379 67.53 -41.32 -24.70
N ALA A 380 66.31 -40.78 -24.76
CA ALA A 380 65.09 -41.53 -24.47
C ALA A 380 64.61 -42.43 -25.63
N ALA A 381 65.10 -42.21 -26.85
CA ALA A 381 64.68 -42.94 -28.04
C ALA A 381 65.31 -44.35 -28.20
N ALA A 382 66.07 -44.82 -27.20
CA ALA A 382 66.86 -46.06 -27.29
C ALA A 382 66.74 -46.99 -26.07
N SER A 383 65.67 -46.89 -25.28
CA SER A 383 65.27 -47.97 -24.36
C SER A 383 63.79 -47.85 -23.98
N GLU A 384 62.90 -48.49 -24.74
CA GLU A 384 61.87 -49.43 -24.26
C GLU A 384 61.38 -50.24 -25.48
N ALA A 385 61.49 -51.57 -25.43
CA ALA A 385 61.05 -52.48 -26.49
C ALA A 385 60.43 -53.74 -25.86
N GLY A 386 59.10 -53.88 -26.04
CA GLY A 386 58.25 -54.95 -25.47
C GLY A 386 57.95 -54.77 -23.98
N ASP A 387 56.86 -55.30 -23.41
CA ASP A 387 55.68 -56.04 -23.93
C ASP A 387 54.66 -56.21 -22.77
N THR A 388 53.33 -56.42 -22.90
CA THR A 388 52.40 -56.66 -24.02
C THR A 388 50.97 -56.20 -23.60
N SER A 389 50.03 -55.95 -24.54
CA SER A 389 48.54 -56.07 -24.39
C SER A 389 47.78 -55.18 -23.35
N GLU A 390 46.51 -54.79 -23.50
CA GLU A 390 45.49 -54.85 -24.58
C GLU A 390 44.35 -53.85 -24.24
N GLU A 391 43.59 -53.41 -25.25
CA GLU A 391 42.14 -53.04 -25.24
C GLU A 391 41.52 -52.07 -24.19
N ASP A 392 40.50 -51.28 -24.50
CA ASP A 392 40.01 -50.66 -25.76
C ASP A 392 38.92 -49.63 -25.38
N THR A 393 38.67 -48.61 -26.23
CA THR A 393 37.46 -47.74 -26.27
C THR A 393 36.97 -47.02 -24.98
N SER A 394 36.29 -45.87 -25.03
CA SER A 394 36.00 -44.90 -26.10
C SER A 394 35.61 -43.57 -25.47
N VAL A 395 35.99 -42.46 -26.11
CA VAL A 395 35.44 -41.12 -25.82
C VAL A 395 33.98 -41.07 -26.27
N GLU A 396 33.07 -40.59 -25.42
CA GLU A 396 31.98 -39.72 -25.87
C GLU A 396 31.80 -38.54 -24.91
N SER A 397 31.53 -37.38 -25.50
CA SER A 397 31.38 -36.07 -24.88
C SER A 397 29.90 -35.67 -24.73
N GLU A 398 29.66 -34.47 -24.18
CA GLU A 398 28.34 -33.81 -24.03
C GLU A 398 27.47 -34.38 -22.88
N SER A 399 26.94 -33.58 -21.96
CA SER A 399 26.13 -32.38 -22.19
C SER A 399 25.82 -31.65 -20.87
N GLU A 400 25.40 -30.38 -20.97
CA GLU A 400 24.86 -29.61 -19.84
C GLU A 400 23.44 -30.06 -19.44
N ALA A 401 23.08 -29.71 -18.19
CA ALA A 401 21.73 -29.63 -17.62
C ALA A 401 20.93 -30.94 -17.45
N ASP A 402 20.55 -31.21 -16.19
CA ASP A 402 19.14 -30.96 -15.85
C ASP A 402 18.90 -30.64 -14.35
N PHE A 403 17.78 -30.00 -14.08
CA PHE A 403 17.41 -29.36 -12.81
C PHE A 403 16.22 -30.10 -12.15
N TYR A 404 16.29 -30.35 -10.83
CA TYR A 404 15.27 -31.01 -10.00
C TYR A 404 14.89 -32.49 -10.31
N ARG A 405 15.14 -33.37 -9.34
CA ARG A 405 14.04 -34.06 -8.65
C ARG A 405 14.36 -34.50 -7.22
N VAL A 406 13.30 -34.57 -6.42
CA VAL A 406 13.26 -34.88 -4.99
C VAL A 406 12.77 -36.33 -4.80
N ALA A 407 13.13 -36.93 -3.65
CA ALA A 407 12.42 -37.97 -2.90
C ALA A 407 13.06 -39.39 -2.82
N GLU A 408 13.08 -39.86 -1.56
CA GLU A 408 12.77 -41.23 -1.12
C GLU A 408 13.77 -42.37 -1.39
N SER A 409 14.71 -42.52 -0.45
CA SER A 409 15.35 -43.80 -0.14
C SER A 409 14.47 -44.71 0.73
N SER A 410 14.45 -46.00 0.39
CA SER A 410 14.18 -47.16 1.27
C SER A 410 12.72 -47.55 1.61
N GLN A 411 12.15 -48.29 0.65
CA GLN A 411 11.56 -49.64 0.78
C GLN A 411 11.34 -50.24 2.20
N GLY A 412 10.17 -50.89 2.38
CA GLY A 412 9.80 -51.72 3.55
C GLY A 412 10.42 -53.14 3.57
N PRO A 413 9.84 -54.09 4.35
CA PRO A 413 8.72 -54.93 3.86
C PRO A 413 7.51 -54.99 4.83
N LEU A 414 6.25 -55.15 4.38
CA LEU A 414 5.54 -56.41 4.06
C LEU A 414 5.56 -57.45 5.22
N TYR A 415 4.43 -57.86 5.83
CA TYR A 415 3.39 -58.70 5.21
C TYR A 415 2.07 -58.82 6.03
N ALA A 416 0.98 -59.16 5.33
CA ALA A 416 -0.26 -59.85 5.76
C ALA A 416 -1.05 -59.37 7.01
N SER A 417 -2.26 -58.81 6.88
CA SER A 417 -3.55 -59.44 6.50
C SER A 417 -4.27 -60.21 7.63
N SER A 418 -5.37 -59.65 8.16
CA SER A 418 -6.68 -60.34 8.12
C SER A 418 -7.88 -59.45 8.52
N THR A 419 -8.78 -59.31 7.56
CA THR A 419 -10.25 -59.22 7.61
C THR A 419 -11.00 -59.48 8.94
N LYS A 420 -11.93 -58.55 9.27
CA LYS A 420 -13.32 -58.68 9.81
C LYS A 420 -13.75 -57.28 10.29
N GLN A 421 -14.82 -56.61 9.85
CA GLN A 421 -16.18 -56.99 9.47
C GLN A 421 -17.02 -57.55 10.64
N ASN A 422 -17.65 -56.62 11.39
CA ASN A 422 -19.02 -56.64 11.96
C ASN A 422 -19.15 -55.39 12.87
N ALA A 423 -20.07 -54.46 12.65
CA ALA A 423 -21.55 -54.53 12.73
C ALA A 423 -22.07 -54.35 14.17
N ALA A 424 -22.39 -53.10 14.51
CA ALA A 424 -23.44 -52.64 15.44
C ALA A 424 -23.67 -51.14 15.18
#